data_AF-A0A8H7FYY1-F1
#
_entry.id   AF-A0A8H7FYY1-F1
#
_cell.length_a   1.000
_cell.length_b   1.000
_cell.length_c   1.000
_cell.angle_alpha   90.00
_cell.angle_beta   90.00
_cell.angle_gamma   90.00
#
_symmetry.space_group_name_H-M   'P 1'
#
loop_
_entity.id
_entity.type
_entity.pdbx_description
1 polymer ?
#
loop_
_entity_poly.entity_id
_entity_poly.type
_entity_poly.pdbx_seq_one_letter_code
_entity_poly.pdbx_strand_id
1 'polypeptide(L)'
;MSEQTSSIPLRRVLVTGAAGYIGSHVTYCLQKTRRYKVISIDNNHNSFPAALSRVSQIAKDALPKNASEQDIDSTEIESIYGDLTKPEDVKAIFEKYGKGGIWGVIHIAAYKAVGESTEIPLTYYQNNVAATLSLLQIMDEYDCTRIVYSSSATVYGTPPTIPIPETTRLQADSPYGKSKVMSEMMIDDLCHGNPAGAHPSGLIGEDPRGRPGNLLPLLAHMAIGRVKETTLKVFGNDYPTQDGTCVRDYIHVLDLAAGHLVALDALAPESTVFENCPDDARYKAYNLGKGKGFSVLNIVEAMRKATGFDYKYEIIGRRRGDVPDLTADPALAEKELGFKATKDLETMCQDLWNWQSKNPQGYEQN
;
A
#
# COMPACT_ATOMS: atom_id res chain seq x y z
N MET A 1 -38.27 24.02 15.27
CA MET A 1 -37.88 23.34 14.02
C MET A 1 -36.54 22.68 14.31
N SER A 2 -36.53 21.36 14.49
CA SER A 2 -35.30 20.60 14.73
C SER A 2 -34.50 20.56 13.44
N GLU A 3 -33.27 21.06 13.46
CA GLU A 3 -32.30 20.85 12.37
C GLU A 3 -32.16 19.35 12.13
N GLN A 4 -32.65 18.88 10.99
CA GLN A 4 -32.26 17.58 10.46
C GLN A 4 -30.77 17.68 10.14
N THR A 5 -29.92 17.14 11.01
CA THR A 5 -28.52 16.87 10.69
C THR A 5 -28.52 15.89 9.53
N SER A 6 -28.37 16.38 8.29
CA SER A 6 -28.21 15.50 7.13
C SER A 6 -26.91 14.73 7.32
N SER A 7 -26.99 13.42 7.52
CA SER A 7 -25.80 12.58 7.60
C SER A 7 -25.05 12.65 6.27
N ILE A 8 -23.73 12.85 6.34
CA ILE A 8 -22.87 12.85 5.15
C ILE A 8 -22.98 11.46 4.51
N PRO A 9 -23.27 11.33 3.20
CA PRO A 9 -23.40 10.03 2.55
C PRO A 9 -22.07 9.25 2.57
N LEU A 10 -22.16 7.92 2.57
CA LEU A 10 -20.97 7.06 2.58
C LEU A 10 -20.10 7.30 1.34
N ARG A 11 -18.80 7.50 1.56
CA ARG A 11 -17.80 7.56 0.49
C ARG A 11 -17.50 6.15 0.00
N ARG A 12 -17.59 5.89 -1.30
CA ARG A 12 -17.27 4.57 -1.87
C ARG A 12 -15.76 4.40 -2.02
N VAL A 13 -15.20 3.35 -1.43
CA VAL A 13 -13.77 3.04 -1.51
C VAL A 13 -13.60 1.67 -2.15
N LEU A 14 -12.84 1.61 -3.24
CA LEU A 14 -12.43 0.36 -3.85
C LEU A 14 -11.18 -0.17 -3.11
N VAL A 15 -11.28 -1.37 -2.52
CA VAL A 15 -10.17 -2.05 -1.86
C VAL A 15 -9.81 -3.27 -2.72
N THR A 16 -8.65 -3.21 -3.37
CA THR A 16 -8.15 -4.36 -4.15
C THR A 16 -7.45 -5.35 -3.23
N GLY A 17 -7.66 -6.65 -3.40
CA GLY A 17 -7.08 -7.67 -2.51
C GLY A 17 -7.70 -7.68 -1.10
N ALA A 18 -8.97 -7.24 -0.98
CA ALA A 18 -9.63 -7.04 0.31
C ALA A 18 -9.89 -8.35 1.07
N ALA A 19 -9.97 -9.50 0.39
CA ALA A 19 -10.12 -10.79 1.06
C ALA A 19 -8.78 -11.29 1.65
N GLY A 20 -7.66 -10.68 1.27
CA GLY A 20 -6.33 -10.96 1.80
C GLY A 20 -6.14 -10.52 3.25
N TYR A 21 -4.98 -10.90 3.81
CA TYR A 21 -4.68 -10.66 5.23
C TYR A 21 -4.76 -9.18 5.63
N ILE A 22 -4.02 -8.29 4.96
CA ILE A 22 -4.05 -6.85 5.29
C ILE A 22 -5.38 -6.24 4.84
N GLY A 23 -5.86 -6.61 3.64
CA GLY A 23 -7.07 -6.04 3.06
C GLY A 23 -8.34 -6.25 3.90
N SER A 24 -8.47 -7.41 4.53
CA SER A 24 -9.62 -7.70 5.40
C SER A 24 -9.63 -6.83 6.66
N HIS A 25 -8.45 -6.58 7.24
CA HIS A 25 -8.30 -5.70 8.41
C HIS A 25 -8.47 -4.22 8.04
N VAL A 26 -7.94 -3.78 6.90
CA VAL A 26 -8.18 -2.43 6.37
C VAL A 26 -9.67 -2.21 6.14
N THR A 27 -10.35 -3.19 5.54
CA THR A 27 -11.80 -3.15 5.32
C THR A 27 -12.55 -3.01 6.64
N TYR A 28 -12.21 -3.82 7.65
CA TYR A 28 -12.79 -3.69 8.99
C TYR A 28 -12.58 -2.29 9.59
N CYS A 29 -11.37 -1.73 9.50
CA CYS A 29 -11.05 -0.39 9.96
C CYS A 29 -11.91 0.69 9.27
N LEU A 30 -12.10 0.60 7.95
CA LEU A 30 -12.99 1.50 7.21
C LEU A 30 -14.43 1.41 7.73
N GLN A 31 -14.95 0.20 7.90
CA GLN A 31 -16.32 -0.02 8.37
C GLN A 31 -16.56 0.52 9.77
N LYS A 32 -15.58 0.44 10.68
CA LYS A 32 -15.69 1.00 12.04
C LYS A 32 -15.96 2.51 12.04
N THR A 33 -15.49 3.23 11.02
CA THR A 33 -15.69 4.69 10.94
C THR A 33 -17.13 5.07 10.60
N ARG A 34 -17.90 4.15 10.00
CA ARG A 34 -19.25 4.41 9.46
C ARG A 34 -19.31 5.50 8.37
N ARG A 35 -18.16 5.88 7.79
CA ARG A 35 -18.05 6.91 6.74
C ARG A 35 -17.89 6.34 5.33
N TYR A 36 -17.58 5.05 5.21
CA TYR A 36 -17.22 4.43 3.94
C TYR A 36 -18.14 3.26 3.59
N LYS A 37 -18.37 3.10 2.28
CA LYS A 37 -18.93 1.89 1.67
C LYS A 37 -17.80 1.19 0.92
N VAL A 38 -17.52 -0.06 1.28
CA VAL A 38 -16.40 -0.81 0.68
C VAL A 38 -16.86 -1.63 -0.51
N ILE A 39 -16.13 -1.46 -1.61
CA ILE A 39 -16.20 -2.30 -2.82
C ILE A 39 -14.90 -3.10 -2.85
N SER A 40 -15.00 -4.42 -2.92
CA SER A 40 -13.84 -5.33 -2.97
C SER A 40 -13.68 -5.90 -4.37
N ILE A 41 -12.44 -5.95 -4.88
CA ILE A 41 -12.05 -6.81 -6.00
C ILE A 41 -10.91 -7.73 -5.57
N ASP A 42 -11.10 -9.03 -5.75
CA ASP A 42 -10.11 -10.06 -5.40
C ASP A 42 -10.27 -11.29 -6.32
N ASN A 43 -9.17 -11.87 -6.79
CA ASN A 43 -9.20 -13.11 -7.58
C ASN A 43 -9.07 -14.37 -6.71
N ASN A 44 -8.97 -14.20 -5.39
CA ASN A 44 -8.86 -15.27 -4.40
C ASN A 44 -7.63 -16.18 -4.57
N HIS A 45 -6.58 -15.69 -5.25
CA HIS A 45 -5.35 -16.47 -5.46
C HIS A 45 -4.69 -16.90 -4.13
N ASN A 46 -4.75 -16.03 -3.11
CA ASN A 46 -4.16 -16.30 -1.78
C ASN A 46 -5.07 -15.78 -0.65
N SER A 47 -6.38 -15.94 -0.84
CA SER A 47 -7.41 -15.44 0.06
C SER A 47 -8.70 -16.24 -0.11
N PHE A 48 -9.61 -16.11 0.85
CA PHE A 48 -10.90 -16.79 0.83
C PHE A 48 -12.03 -15.76 0.95
N PRO A 49 -13.10 -15.83 0.14
CA PRO A 49 -14.24 -14.93 0.25
C PRO A 49 -14.87 -14.88 1.65
N ALA A 50 -14.79 -15.98 2.41
CA ALA A 50 -15.25 -16.07 3.79
C ALA A 50 -14.60 -15.03 4.72
N ALA A 51 -13.41 -14.51 4.39
CA ALA A 51 -12.78 -13.41 5.13
C ALA A 51 -13.65 -12.15 5.11
N LEU A 52 -14.21 -11.79 3.95
CA LEU A 52 -15.08 -10.62 3.80
C LEU A 52 -16.39 -10.82 4.58
N SER A 53 -16.99 -12.01 4.51
CA SER A 53 -18.19 -12.34 5.30
C SER A 53 -17.94 -12.21 6.80
N ARG A 54 -16.78 -12.68 7.29
CA ARG A 54 -16.40 -12.54 8.70
C ARG A 54 -16.17 -11.07 9.09
N VAL A 55 -15.54 -10.27 8.23
CA VAL A 55 -15.36 -8.83 8.47
C VAL A 55 -16.72 -8.13 8.58
N SER A 56 -17.64 -8.35 7.64
CA SER A 56 -19.00 -7.80 7.70
C SER A 56 -19.73 -8.23 8.97
N GLN A 57 -19.61 -9.50 9.37
CA GLN A 57 -20.23 -10.00 10.61
C GLN A 57 -19.67 -9.28 11.84
N ILE A 58 -18.35 -9.17 11.97
CA ILE A 58 -17.70 -8.48 13.10
C ILE A 58 -18.13 -7.01 13.13
N ALA A 59 -18.22 -6.34 11.97
CA ALA A 59 -18.65 -4.95 11.90
C ALA A 59 -20.13 -4.74 12.26
N LYS A 60 -21.00 -5.71 11.91
CA LYS A 60 -22.42 -5.75 12.29
C LYS A 60 -22.62 -6.00 13.78
N ASP A 61 -21.90 -6.95 14.35
CA ASP A 61 -21.98 -7.29 15.79
C ASP A 61 -21.52 -6.12 16.68
N ALA A 62 -20.67 -5.24 16.14
CA ALA A 62 -20.21 -4.02 16.80
C ALA A 62 -21.17 -2.81 16.65
N LEU A 63 -22.32 -2.95 15.98
CA LEU A 63 -23.28 -1.86 15.84
C LEU A 63 -24.01 -1.57 17.16
N PRO A 64 -24.31 -0.29 17.48
CA PRO A 64 -25.18 0.04 18.59
C PRO A 64 -26.63 -0.38 18.30
N LYS A 65 -27.42 -0.59 19.36
CA LYS A 65 -28.83 -1.03 19.22
C LYS A 65 -29.72 -0.08 18.41
N ASN A 66 -29.34 1.19 18.34
CA ASN A 66 -30.03 2.26 17.61
C ASN A 66 -29.31 2.66 16.31
N ALA A 67 -28.52 1.75 15.72
CA ALA A 67 -27.83 1.99 14.46
C ALA A 67 -28.81 2.43 13.35
N SER A 68 -28.39 3.42 12.57
CA SER A 68 -29.13 3.89 11.39
C SER A 68 -29.03 2.89 10.23
N GLU A 69 -29.88 3.03 9.21
CA GLU A 69 -29.74 2.27 7.96
C GLU A 69 -28.39 2.49 7.29
N GLN A 70 -27.84 3.71 7.38
CA GLN A 70 -26.53 4.05 6.86
C GLN A 70 -25.40 3.34 7.64
N ASP A 71 -25.52 3.22 8.96
CA ASP A 71 -24.56 2.46 9.77
C ASP A 71 -24.55 0.99 9.37
N ILE A 72 -25.72 0.40 9.14
CA ILE A 72 -25.87 -0.98 8.66
C ILE A 72 -25.26 -1.11 7.26
N ASP A 73 -25.57 -0.20 6.33
CA ASP A 73 -25.04 -0.22 4.96
C ASP A 73 -23.50 -0.12 4.92
N SER A 74 -22.91 0.63 5.86
CA SER A 74 -21.45 0.73 6.01
C SER A 74 -20.79 -0.59 6.42
N THR A 75 -21.54 -1.55 6.96
CA THR A 75 -21.03 -2.88 7.37
C THR A 75 -21.08 -3.92 6.26
N GLU A 76 -21.75 -3.61 5.15
CA GLU A 76 -21.80 -4.49 4.00
C GLU A 76 -20.65 -4.21 3.06
N ILE A 77 -20.08 -5.29 2.50
CA ILE A 77 -19.00 -5.24 1.52
C ILE A 77 -19.58 -5.71 0.20
N GLU A 78 -19.44 -4.90 -0.85
CA GLU A 78 -19.73 -5.38 -2.20
C GLU A 78 -18.53 -6.20 -2.70
N SER A 79 -18.64 -7.53 -2.65
CA SER A 79 -17.55 -8.44 -3.05
C SER A 79 -17.63 -8.80 -4.53
N ILE A 80 -16.62 -8.40 -5.29
CA ILE A 80 -16.50 -8.69 -6.73
C ILE A 80 -15.31 -9.63 -6.93
N TYR A 81 -15.56 -10.76 -7.60
CA TYR A 81 -14.47 -11.61 -8.08
C TYR A 81 -13.90 -10.99 -9.35
N GLY A 82 -12.59 -10.77 -9.40
CA GLY A 82 -11.93 -10.19 -10.56
C GLY A 82 -10.42 -10.18 -10.43
N ASP A 83 -9.74 -10.20 -11.57
CA ASP A 83 -8.28 -10.21 -11.66
C ASP A 83 -7.76 -8.85 -12.14
N LEU A 84 -6.89 -8.21 -11.36
CA LEU A 84 -6.36 -6.89 -11.75
C LEU A 84 -5.43 -6.96 -12.98
N THR A 85 -4.95 -8.14 -13.35
CA THR A 85 -4.21 -8.34 -14.61
C THR A 85 -5.12 -8.32 -15.84
N LYS A 86 -6.44 -8.32 -15.62
CA LYS A 86 -7.50 -8.16 -16.63
C LYS A 86 -8.15 -6.78 -16.47
N PRO A 87 -7.71 -5.77 -17.24
CA PRO A 87 -8.22 -4.41 -17.10
C PRO A 87 -9.75 -4.31 -17.20
N GLU A 88 -10.39 -5.20 -17.96
CA GLU A 88 -11.84 -5.32 -18.09
C GLU A 88 -12.57 -5.60 -16.77
N ASP A 89 -11.99 -6.42 -15.88
CA ASP A 89 -12.59 -6.76 -14.59
C ASP A 89 -12.63 -5.51 -13.69
N VAL A 90 -11.57 -4.70 -13.72
CA VAL A 90 -11.49 -3.44 -12.99
C VAL A 90 -12.40 -2.39 -13.62
N LYS A 91 -12.36 -2.26 -14.96
CA LYS A 91 -13.14 -1.27 -15.70
C LYS A 91 -14.64 -1.46 -15.49
N ALA A 92 -15.14 -2.70 -15.46
CA ALA A 92 -16.56 -2.98 -15.19
C ALA A 92 -17.04 -2.41 -13.84
N ILE A 93 -16.17 -2.36 -12.82
CA ILE A 93 -16.48 -1.76 -11.52
C ILE A 93 -16.62 -0.24 -11.67
N PHE A 94 -15.65 0.41 -12.30
CA PHE A 94 -15.69 1.86 -12.51
C PHE A 94 -16.86 2.29 -13.41
N GLU A 95 -17.17 1.52 -14.46
CA GLU A 95 -18.35 1.70 -15.32
C GLU A 95 -19.65 1.66 -14.52
N LYS A 96 -19.77 0.69 -13.60
CA LYS A 96 -20.95 0.54 -12.74
C LYS A 96 -21.23 1.77 -11.88
N TYR A 97 -20.20 2.44 -11.35
CA TYR A 97 -20.37 3.62 -10.48
C TYR A 97 -20.26 4.95 -11.22
N GLY A 98 -19.72 4.95 -12.44
CA GLY A 98 -19.52 6.15 -13.26
C GLY A 98 -18.39 7.05 -12.76
N LYS A 99 -18.15 8.13 -13.53
CA LYS A 99 -17.15 9.16 -13.23
C LYS A 99 -17.37 9.79 -11.86
N GLY A 100 -16.33 9.80 -11.03
CA GLY A 100 -16.39 10.29 -9.64
C GLY A 100 -17.22 9.42 -8.68
N GLY A 101 -17.75 8.28 -9.12
CA GLY A 101 -18.59 7.40 -8.31
C GLY A 101 -17.83 6.62 -7.25
N ILE A 102 -16.53 6.36 -7.49
CA ILE A 102 -15.58 5.80 -6.53
C ILE A 102 -14.73 6.96 -6.00
N TRP A 103 -14.81 7.19 -4.69
CA TRP A 103 -14.16 8.34 -4.05
C TRP A 103 -12.64 8.18 -3.93
N GLY A 104 -12.16 6.95 -3.76
CA GLY A 104 -10.74 6.61 -3.74
C GLY A 104 -10.48 5.10 -3.75
N VAL A 105 -9.23 4.72 -3.97
CA VAL A 105 -8.77 3.34 -4.05
C VAL A 105 -7.74 3.06 -2.96
N ILE A 106 -7.86 1.92 -2.28
CA ILE A 106 -6.77 1.33 -1.48
C ILE A 106 -6.24 0.11 -2.23
N HIS A 107 -5.01 0.23 -2.75
CA HIS A 107 -4.41 -0.79 -3.61
C HIS A 107 -3.48 -1.72 -2.82
N ILE A 108 -3.99 -2.90 -2.46
CA ILE A 108 -3.29 -3.92 -1.64
C ILE A 108 -2.94 -5.18 -2.48
N ALA A 109 -3.73 -5.48 -3.51
CA ALA A 109 -3.54 -6.65 -4.37
C ALA A 109 -2.12 -6.70 -4.98
N ALA A 110 -1.35 -7.70 -4.58
CA ALA A 110 -0.01 -7.98 -5.09
C ALA A 110 0.44 -9.40 -4.68
N TYR A 111 1.30 -10.02 -5.48
CA TYR A 111 2.11 -11.14 -5.02
C TYR A 111 3.20 -10.61 -4.10
N LYS A 112 3.50 -11.34 -3.01
CA LYS A 112 4.27 -10.81 -1.88
C LYS A 112 5.45 -11.66 -1.41
N ALA A 113 5.66 -12.85 -1.95
CA ALA A 113 6.70 -13.75 -1.47
C ALA A 113 8.06 -13.40 -2.09
N VAL A 114 8.97 -12.83 -1.28
CA VAL A 114 10.30 -12.40 -1.73
C VAL A 114 11.08 -13.52 -2.41
N GLY A 115 11.12 -14.72 -1.82
CA GLY A 115 11.86 -15.87 -2.37
C GLY A 115 11.31 -16.33 -3.72
N GLU A 116 10.01 -16.59 -3.78
CA GLU A 116 9.30 -17.00 -5.01
C GLU A 116 9.45 -15.96 -6.13
N SER A 117 9.47 -14.67 -5.80
CA SER A 117 9.68 -13.61 -6.80
C SER A 117 11.00 -13.75 -7.55
N THR A 118 12.02 -14.39 -6.96
CA THR A 118 13.29 -14.68 -7.62
C THR A 118 13.24 -15.88 -8.57
N GLU A 119 12.22 -16.73 -8.43
CA GLU A 119 11.98 -17.92 -9.24
C GLU A 119 11.06 -17.60 -10.42
N ILE A 120 10.00 -16.81 -10.20
CA ILE A 120 9.00 -16.41 -11.22
C ILE A 120 8.88 -14.88 -11.39
N PRO A 121 9.97 -14.17 -11.71
CA PRO A 121 10.00 -12.71 -11.68
C PRO A 121 9.03 -12.03 -12.66
N LEU A 122 8.83 -12.60 -13.85
CA LEU A 122 7.92 -12.02 -14.86
C LEU A 122 6.47 -12.04 -14.39
N THR A 123 6.05 -13.09 -13.69
CA THR A 123 4.72 -13.17 -13.08
C THR A 123 4.54 -12.07 -12.04
N TYR A 124 5.55 -11.79 -11.21
CA TYR A 124 5.52 -10.70 -10.24
C TYR A 124 5.43 -9.32 -10.92
N TYR A 125 6.16 -9.08 -12.01
CA TYR A 125 6.04 -7.82 -12.74
C TYR A 125 4.68 -7.66 -13.43
N GLN A 126 4.13 -8.71 -14.02
CA GLN A 126 2.79 -8.67 -14.62
C GLN A 126 1.73 -8.37 -13.54
N ASN A 127 1.76 -9.10 -12.43
CA ASN A 127 0.76 -8.99 -11.38
C ASN A 127 0.88 -7.69 -10.58
N ASN A 128 2.09 -7.21 -10.30
CA ASN A 128 2.29 -6.07 -9.41
C ASN A 128 2.52 -4.75 -10.15
N VAL A 129 3.07 -4.75 -11.37
CA VAL A 129 3.38 -3.51 -12.10
C VAL A 129 2.36 -3.25 -13.20
N ALA A 130 2.16 -4.21 -14.11
CA ALA A 130 1.23 -4.02 -15.23
C ALA A 130 -0.23 -3.88 -14.75
N ALA A 131 -0.61 -4.61 -13.71
CA ALA A 131 -1.92 -4.48 -13.07
C ALA A 131 -2.11 -3.11 -12.40
N THR A 132 -1.09 -2.60 -11.70
CA THR A 132 -1.13 -1.24 -11.10
C THR A 132 -1.21 -0.18 -12.17
N LEU A 133 -0.44 -0.29 -13.27
CA LEU A 133 -0.53 0.63 -14.41
C LEU A 133 -1.96 0.68 -14.97
N SER A 134 -2.57 -0.49 -15.20
CA SER A 134 -3.93 -0.60 -15.72
C SER A 134 -4.94 0.02 -14.76
N LEU A 135 -4.79 -0.22 -13.45
CA LEU A 135 -5.62 0.39 -12.42
C LEU A 135 -5.51 1.91 -12.43
N LEU A 136 -4.29 2.47 -12.49
CA LEU A 136 -4.07 3.93 -12.52
C LEU A 136 -4.69 4.58 -13.76
N GLN A 137 -4.59 3.94 -14.94
CA GLN A 137 -5.23 4.41 -16.17
C GLN A 137 -6.76 4.45 -16.06
N ILE A 138 -7.35 3.40 -15.48
CA ILE A 138 -8.81 3.33 -15.28
C ILE A 138 -9.24 4.37 -14.23
N MET A 139 -8.47 4.54 -13.16
CA MET A 139 -8.73 5.57 -12.15
C MET A 139 -8.78 6.97 -12.78
N ASP A 140 -7.83 7.30 -13.65
CA ASP A 140 -7.78 8.56 -14.40
C ASP A 140 -9.00 8.72 -15.34
N GLU A 141 -9.34 7.69 -16.13
CA GLU A 141 -10.50 7.68 -17.04
C GLU A 141 -11.82 8.05 -16.31
N TYR A 142 -11.96 7.61 -15.06
CA TYR A 142 -13.16 7.74 -14.24
C TYR A 142 -13.08 8.82 -13.15
N ASP A 143 -12.13 9.76 -13.25
CA ASP A 143 -11.98 10.89 -12.33
C ASP A 143 -11.79 10.46 -10.85
N CYS A 144 -11.14 9.31 -10.63
CA CYS A 144 -10.82 8.79 -9.30
C CYS A 144 -9.36 9.11 -8.95
N THR A 145 -9.13 10.24 -8.30
CA THR A 145 -7.79 10.81 -8.12
C THR A 145 -7.14 10.52 -6.76
N ARG A 146 -7.73 9.65 -5.93
CA ARG A 146 -7.25 9.32 -4.58
C ARG A 146 -6.80 7.87 -4.51
N ILE A 147 -5.53 7.65 -4.21
CA ILE A 147 -4.97 6.30 -4.02
C ILE A 147 -4.17 6.22 -2.72
N VAL A 148 -4.38 5.14 -1.97
CA VAL A 148 -3.47 4.67 -0.92
C VAL A 148 -2.84 3.38 -1.42
N TYR A 149 -1.53 3.39 -1.67
CA TYR A 149 -0.80 2.24 -2.19
C TYR A 149 -0.09 1.48 -1.06
N SER A 150 -0.34 0.17 -0.95
CA SER A 150 0.39 -0.68 0.00
C SER A 150 1.77 -1.04 -0.56
N SER A 151 2.77 -0.21 -0.26
CA SER A 151 4.17 -0.51 -0.57
C SER A 151 4.80 -1.49 0.43
N SER A 152 6.13 -1.55 0.53
CA SER A 152 6.87 -2.47 1.38
C SER A 152 8.23 -1.89 1.77
N ALA A 153 8.70 -2.14 3.00
CA ALA A 153 10.07 -1.78 3.40
C ALA A 153 11.16 -2.42 2.49
N THR A 154 10.82 -3.46 1.72
CA THR A 154 11.72 -4.06 0.72
C THR A 154 12.12 -3.09 -0.41
N VAL A 155 11.42 -1.97 -0.58
CA VAL A 155 11.81 -0.89 -1.52
C VAL A 155 13.17 -0.29 -1.21
N TYR A 156 13.56 -0.27 0.07
CA TYR A 156 14.84 0.27 0.52
C TYR A 156 16.02 -0.71 0.28
N GLY A 157 15.73 -1.98 -0.03
CA GLY A 157 16.75 -3.02 -0.17
C GLY A 157 17.58 -3.15 1.10
N THR A 158 18.90 -3.04 0.96
CA THR A 158 19.83 -2.94 2.09
C THR A 158 20.08 -1.46 2.40
N PRO A 159 19.38 -0.88 3.39
CA PRO A 159 19.46 0.54 3.67
C PRO A 159 20.82 0.92 4.28
N PRO A 160 21.31 2.17 4.07
CA PRO A 160 22.55 2.65 4.66
C PRO A 160 22.40 3.02 6.15
N THR A 161 21.19 3.30 6.62
CA THR A 161 20.89 3.79 7.97
C THR A 161 19.64 3.11 8.53
N ILE A 162 19.68 2.79 9.83
CA ILE A 162 18.59 2.15 10.56
C ILE A 162 18.43 2.86 11.92
N PRO A 163 17.21 3.23 12.39
CA PRO A 163 15.92 3.10 11.70
C PRO A 163 15.87 3.82 10.35
N ILE A 164 15.11 3.29 9.40
CA ILE A 164 15.12 3.74 8.00
C ILE A 164 14.17 4.94 7.86
N PRO A 165 14.67 6.16 7.56
CA PRO A 165 13.80 7.29 7.22
C PRO A 165 13.28 7.18 5.79
N GLU A 166 12.13 7.81 5.50
CA GLU A 166 11.51 7.86 4.16
C GLU A 166 12.40 8.54 3.10
N THR A 167 13.39 9.35 3.53
CA THR A 167 14.39 9.95 2.63
C THR A 167 15.42 8.94 2.12
N THR A 168 15.38 7.69 2.58
CA THR A 168 16.29 6.63 2.13
C THR A 168 16.03 6.30 0.67
N ARG A 169 17.10 6.24 -0.13
CA ARG A 169 17.00 5.90 -1.55
C ARG A 169 16.37 4.52 -1.74
N LEU A 170 15.42 4.43 -2.66
CA LEU A 170 14.80 3.17 -3.06
C LEU A 170 15.79 2.33 -3.90
N GLN A 171 16.17 1.16 -3.40
CA GLN A 171 17.15 0.27 -4.04
C GLN A 171 16.86 -1.20 -3.73
N ALA A 172 15.67 -1.68 -4.09
CA ALA A 172 15.23 -3.04 -3.80
C ALA A 172 16.13 -4.17 -4.38
N ASP A 173 16.35 -5.20 -3.56
CA ASP A 173 17.21 -6.35 -3.88
C ASP A 173 16.46 -7.53 -4.53
N SER A 174 15.13 -7.59 -4.41
CA SER A 174 14.29 -8.68 -4.94
C SER A 174 13.34 -8.20 -6.04
N PRO A 175 12.89 -9.08 -6.96
CA PRO A 175 11.86 -8.73 -7.95
C PRO A 175 10.56 -8.23 -7.31
N TYR A 176 10.14 -8.81 -6.17
CA TYR A 176 9.03 -8.27 -5.38
C TYR A 176 9.29 -6.81 -4.96
N GLY A 177 10.41 -6.52 -4.31
CA GLY A 177 10.72 -5.16 -3.88
C GLY A 177 10.85 -4.19 -5.07
N LYS A 178 11.44 -4.63 -6.19
CA LYS A 178 11.55 -3.84 -7.42
C LYS A 178 10.18 -3.52 -8.01
N SER A 179 9.23 -4.46 -7.95
CA SER A 179 7.86 -4.19 -8.38
C SER A 179 7.20 -3.08 -7.56
N LYS A 180 7.45 -3.04 -6.24
CA LYS A 180 6.96 -1.97 -5.36
C LYS A 180 7.60 -0.61 -5.68
N VAL A 181 8.91 -0.58 -5.93
CA VAL A 181 9.61 0.64 -6.39
C VAL A 181 9.02 1.15 -7.70
N MET A 182 8.80 0.27 -8.68
CA MET A 182 8.20 0.65 -9.97
C MET A 182 6.79 1.23 -9.79
N SER A 183 5.97 0.63 -8.95
CA SER A 183 4.64 1.17 -8.64
C SER A 183 4.72 2.53 -7.93
N GLU A 184 5.63 2.71 -6.97
CA GLU A 184 5.86 4.01 -6.32
C GLU A 184 6.27 5.06 -7.34
N MET A 185 7.21 4.75 -8.23
CA MET A 185 7.64 5.67 -9.29
C MET A 185 6.49 6.03 -10.23
N MET A 186 5.66 5.08 -10.65
CA MET A 186 4.49 5.38 -11.50
C MET A 186 3.49 6.29 -10.80
N ILE A 187 3.24 6.09 -9.51
CA ILE A 187 2.33 6.93 -8.72
C ILE A 187 2.95 8.31 -8.52
N ASP A 188 4.24 8.37 -8.20
CA ASP A 188 5.01 9.60 -8.04
C ASP A 188 5.03 10.42 -9.34
N ASP A 189 5.29 9.77 -10.48
CA ASP A 189 5.27 10.39 -11.82
C ASP A 189 3.85 10.86 -12.21
N LEU A 190 2.80 10.17 -11.76
CA LEU A 190 1.42 10.59 -12.00
C LEU A 190 1.04 11.79 -11.12
N CYS A 191 1.55 11.81 -9.88
CA CYS A 191 1.36 12.92 -8.96
C CYS A 191 2.19 14.15 -9.37
N HIS A 192 3.44 13.95 -9.78
CA HIS A 192 4.40 14.99 -10.21
C HIS A 192 4.50 15.11 -11.73
N GLY A 193 3.46 14.66 -12.44
CA GLY A 193 3.41 14.63 -13.90
C GLY A 193 3.64 16.01 -14.50
N ASN A 194 4.79 16.15 -15.17
CA ASN A 194 5.19 17.38 -15.81
C ASN A 194 4.16 17.80 -16.87
N PRO A 195 3.68 19.06 -16.84
CA PRO A 195 2.72 19.56 -17.82
C PRO A 195 3.32 19.54 -19.22
N ALA A 196 2.47 19.24 -20.21
CA ALA A 196 2.83 19.25 -21.63
C ALA A 196 1.83 20.06 -22.44
N GLY A 197 2.32 20.65 -23.53
CA GLY A 197 1.52 21.43 -24.46
C GLY A 197 1.92 22.90 -24.48
N ALA A 198 1.19 23.65 -25.28
CA ALA A 198 1.31 25.08 -25.43
C ALA A 198 -0.12 25.65 -25.47
N HIS A 199 -0.26 26.95 -25.25
CA HIS A 199 -1.57 27.58 -25.34
C HIS A 199 -2.14 27.37 -26.76
N PRO A 200 -3.45 27.08 -26.92
CA PRO A 200 -4.05 26.73 -28.22
C PRO A 200 -3.99 27.84 -29.28
N SER A 201 -3.66 29.09 -28.90
CA SER A 201 -3.35 30.17 -29.86
C SER A 201 -1.99 30.03 -30.55
N GLY A 202 -1.11 29.16 -30.05
CA GLY A 202 0.25 28.96 -30.56
C GLY A 202 1.27 30.05 -30.18
N LEU A 203 0.86 31.07 -29.41
CA LEU A 203 1.73 32.23 -29.11
C LEU A 203 2.60 32.08 -27.87
N ILE A 204 2.30 31.11 -27.00
CA ILE A 204 3.07 30.81 -25.77
C ILE A 204 3.14 29.29 -25.55
N GLY A 205 4.32 28.78 -25.19
CA GLY A 205 4.62 27.36 -24.97
C GLY A 205 5.98 27.18 -24.29
N GLU A 206 6.49 25.95 -24.20
CA GLU A 206 7.75 25.65 -23.49
C GLU A 206 8.98 25.82 -24.39
N ASP A 207 9.80 26.86 -24.18
CA ASP A 207 11.07 27.13 -24.90
C ASP A 207 12.24 27.32 -23.90
N PRO A 208 12.91 26.23 -23.48
CA PRO A 208 13.98 26.31 -22.50
C PRO A 208 15.27 26.89 -23.09
N ARG A 209 15.94 27.77 -22.34
CA ARG A 209 17.25 28.33 -22.72
C ARG A 209 18.36 27.28 -22.59
N GLY A 210 18.78 26.69 -23.71
CA GLY A 210 19.88 25.72 -23.77
C GLY A 210 19.47 24.37 -24.38
N ARG A 211 20.26 23.31 -24.16
CA ARG A 211 19.87 21.94 -24.52
C ARG A 211 18.73 21.51 -23.57
N PRO A 212 17.56 21.10 -24.06
CA PRO A 212 16.46 20.79 -23.16
C PRO A 212 16.73 19.53 -22.33
N GLY A 213 16.36 19.58 -21.05
CA GLY A 213 16.48 18.45 -20.12
C GLY A 213 15.26 17.51 -20.15
N ASN A 214 14.10 18.03 -20.56
CA ASN A 214 12.84 17.30 -20.64
C ASN A 214 12.60 16.79 -22.06
N LEU A 215 11.99 15.61 -22.19
CA LEU A 215 11.96 14.83 -23.43
C LEU A 215 11.26 15.53 -24.60
N LEU A 216 10.12 16.21 -24.40
CA LEU A 216 9.33 16.83 -25.47
C LEU A 216 10.01 18.07 -26.09
N PRO A 217 10.51 19.04 -25.30
CA PRO A 217 11.33 20.12 -25.84
C PRO A 217 12.65 19.62 -26.43
N LEU A 218 13.26 18.57 -25.85
CA LEU A 218 14.48 17.94 -26.37
C LEU A 218 14.26 17.36 -27.76
N LEU A 219 13.15 16.65 -27.99
CA LEU A 219 12.76 16.10 -29.29
C LEU A 219 12.34 17.19 -30.29
N ALA A 220 11.60 18.21 -29.86
CA ALA A 220 11.28 19.37 -30.70
C ALA A 220 12.56 20.10 -31.16
N HIS A 221 13.53 20.28 -30.25
CA HIS A 221 14.83 20.86 -30.56
C HIS A 221 15.70 19.92 -31.42
N MET A 222 15.68 18.61 -31.18
CA MET A 222 16.37 17.63 -32.04
C MET A 222 15.77 17.57 -33.46
N ALA A 223 14.45 17.66 -33.61
CA ALA A 223 13.75 17.64 -34.90
C ALA A 223 14.06 18.86 -35.79
N ILE A 224 14.37 20.00 -35.17
CA ILE A 224 14.88 21.20 -35.87
C ILE A 224 16.43 21.27 -35.88
N GLY A 225 17.13 20.22 -35.39
CA GLY A 225 18.57 20.03 -35.55
C GLY A 225 19.48 20.50 -34.40
N ARG A 226 18.97 20.76 -33.18
CA ARG A 226 19.74 21.40 -32.08
C ARG A 226 20.58 20.48 -31.15
N VAL A 227 20.51 19.13 -31.15
CA VAL A 227 21.12 18.29 -30.06
C VAL A 227 21.65 16.85 -30.43
N LYS A 228 22.79 16.37 -29.86
CA LYS A 228 23.54 15.07 -30.12
C LYS A 228 24.17 14.38 -28.83
N GLU A 229 24.06 13.06 -28.57
CA GLU A 229 24.78 12.11 -27.59
C GLU A 229 24.60 12.05 -26.01
N THR A 230 25.18 10.98 -25.35
CA THR A 230 24.73 10.08 -24.19
C THR A 230 25.79 9.54 -23.11
N THR A 231 25.39 9.32 -21.81
CA THR A 231 25.90 8.45 -20.63
C THR A 231 26.85 8.88 -19.45
N LEU A 232 26.66 8.37 -18.17
CA LEU A 232 27.59 8.37 -16.96
C LEU A 232 27.26 7.32 -15.78
N LYS A 233 28.20 6.99 -14.83
CA LYS A 233 28.21 5.90 -13.75
C LYS A 233 28.77 6.24 -12.28
N VAL A 234 28.77 5.27 -11.29
CA VAL A 234 28.73 5.29 -9.75
C VAL A 234 29.68 4.27 -8.95
N PHE A 235 29.91 4.29 -7.58
CA PHE A 235 30.65 3.25 -6.68
C PHE A 235 30.44 3.13 -5.09
N GLY A 236 30.66 1.91 -4.43
CA GLY A 236 31.26 1.59 -3.04
C GLY A 236 30.58 0.66 -1.91
N ASN A 237 31.24 -0.29 -1.13
CA ASN A 237 30.63 -1.36 -0.17
C ASN A 237 31.38 -2.12 1.07
N ASP A 238 31.23 -1.85 2.41
CA ASP A 238 31.79 -2.75 3.51
C ASP A 238 31.21 -2.72 4.99
N TYR A 239 30.30 -3.62 5.42
CA TYR A 239 29.46 -3.42 6.65
C TYR A 239 29.98 -3.90 8.04
N PRO A 240 29.74 -3.12 9.14
CA PRO A 240 30.03 -3.50 10.53
C PRO A 240 28.76 -3.75 11.38
N THR A 241 28.44 -5.02 11.70
CA THR A 241 27.41 -5.38 12.71
C THR A 241 28.02 -6.17 13.87
N GLN A 242 27.33 -6.23 15.02
CA GLN A 242 27.88 -6.72 16.29
C GLN A 242 28.31 -8.21 16.26
N ASP A 243 27.75 -9.01 15.34
CA ASP A 243 28.14 -10.41 15.12
C ASP A 243 28.13 -10.87 13.65
N GLY A 244 27.90 -9.96 12.70
CA GLY A 244 27.86 -10.29 11.26
C GLY A 244 26.53 -10.87 10.74
N THR A 245 25.42 -10.80 11.51
CA THR A 245 24.10 -11.36 11.13
C THR A 245 22.89 -10.40 11.30
N CYS A 246 21.66 -10.87 11.07
CA CYS A 246 20.46 -10.11 10.62
C CYS A 246 19.27 -10.05 11.65
N VAL A 247 18.47 -8.96 11.67
CA VAL A 247 17.31 -8.62 12.55
C VAL A 247 16.07 -8.13 11.73
N ARG A 248 14.81 -8.12 12.21
CA ARG A 248 13.57 -7.79 11.42
C ARG A 248 12.51 -6.99 12.18
N ASP A 249 11.82 -5.99 11.61
CA ASP A 249 10.70 -5.28 12.30
C ASP A 249 9.33 -5.91 11.99
N TYR A 250 8.48 -6.06 13.02
CA TYR A 250 7.13 -6.61 12.94
C TYR A 250 6.12 -5.60 13.50
N ILE A 251 5.10 -5.29 12.70
CA ILE A 251 3.97 -4.42 13.07
C ILE A 251 2.68 -5.24 13.18
N HIS A 252 1.83 -4.90 14.15
CA HIS A 252 0.53 -5.53 14.32
C HIS A 252 -0.40 -5.16 13.15
N VAL A 253 -1.12 -6.13 12.59
CA VAL A 253 -1.95 -5.92 11.38
C VAL A 253 -3.04 -4.85 11.56
N LEU A 254 -3.62 -4.72 12.76
CA LEU A 254 -4.57 -3.63 13.06
C LEU A 254 -3.90 -2.25 13.11
N ASP A 255 -2.65 -2.15 13.55
CA ASP A 255 -1.91 -0.88 13.51
C ASP A 255 -1.62 -0.54 12.03
N LEU A 256 -1.15 -1.49 11.22
CA LEU A 256 -0.96 -1.27 9.78
C LEU A 256 -2.27 -0.88 9.07
N ALA A 257 -3.39 -1.53 9.42
CA ALA A 257 -4.71 -1.22 8.86
C ALA A 257 -5.20 0.18 9.26
N ALA A 258 -4.97 0.59 10.51
CA ALA A 258 -5.25 1.96 10.97
C ALA A 258 -4.42 3.00 10.20
N GLY A 259 -3.15 2.69 9.88
CA GLY A 259 -2.31 3.56 9.04
C GLY A 259 -2.89 3.82 7.65
N HIS A 260 -3.54 2.83 7.02
CA HIS A 260 -4.23 3.03 5.73
C HIS A 260 -5.46 3.94 5.87
N LEU A 261 -6.22 3.81 6.97
CA LEU A 261 -7.35 4.69 7.24
C LEU A 261 -6.89 6.14 7.44
N VAL A 262 -5.80 6.36 8.19
CA VAL A 262 -5.28 7.70 8.42
C VAL A 262 -4.68 8.29 7.14
N ALA A 263 -4.01 7.49 6.31
CA ALA A 263 -3.57 7.92 4.99
C ALA A 263 -4.74 8.31 4.07
N LEU A 264 -5.85 7.57 4.14
CA LEU A 264 -7.07 7.90 3.39
C LEU A 264 -7.74 9.18 3.89
N ASP A 265 -7.76 9.40 5.21
CA ASP A 265 -8.24 10.65 5.82
C ASP A 265 -7.35 11.84 5.45
N ALA A 266 -6.04 11.64 5.31
CA ALA A 266 -5.12 12.67 4.85
C ALA A 266 -5.44 13.18 3.43
N LEU A 267 -6.11 12.37 2.60
CA LEU A 267 -6.55 12.71 1.23
C LEU A 267 -7.95 13.37 1.19
N ALA A 268 -8.62 13.51 2.33
CA ALA A 268 -9.93 14.13 2.39
C ALA A 268 -9.85 15.66 2.16
N PRO A 269 -10.86 16.30 1.54
CA PRO A 269 -10.87 17.75 1.31
C PRO A 269 -10.62 18.59 2.56
N GLU A 270 -11.09 18.10 3.71
CA GLU A 270 -10.97 18.72 5.03
C GLU A 270 -9.61 18.52 5.73
N SER A 271 -8.68 17.75 5.14
CA SER A 271 -7.37 17.44 5.72
C SER A 271 -6.35 18.56 5.49
N THR A 272 -5.55 18.85 6.53
CA THR A 272 -4.48 19.84 6.49
C THR A 272 -3.10 19.25 6.13
N VAL A 273 -2.98 17.93 6.01
CA VAL A 273 -1.70 17.20 5.83
C VAL A 273 -0.91 17.66 4.59
N PHE A 274 -1.61 18.15 3.56
CA PHE A 274 -1.04 18.63 2.31
C PHE A 274 -1.13 20.16 2.11
N GLU A 275 -1.57 20.93 3.12
CA GLU A 275 -1.74 22.40 3.00
C GLU A 275 -0.44 23.14 2.66
N ASN A 276 0.71 22.59 3.03
CA ASN A 276 2.03 23.17 2.79
C ASN A 276 2.83 22.44 1.69
N CYS A 277 2.18 21.64 0.84
CA CYS A 277 2.84 21.04 -0.32
C CYS A 277 3.03 22.09 -1.42
N PRO A 278 4.25 22.25 -1.98
CA PRO A 278 4.56 23.32 -2.93
C PRO A 278 3.79 23.28 -4.25
N ASP A 279 3.24 22.12 -4.63
CA ASP A 279 2.59 21.88 -5.91
C ASP A 279 1.14 21.38 -5.73
N ASP A 280 0.32 21.51 -6.77
CA ASP A 280 -1.03 20.90 -6.85
C ASP A 280 -0.97 19.34 -6.78
N ALA A 281 0.24 18.79 -6.85
CA ALA A 281 0.62 17.39 -6.68
C ALA A 281 0.67 16.99 -5.19
N ARG A 282 -0.19 16.05 -4.78
CA ARG A 282 -0.22 15.52 -3.41
C ARG A 282 0.33 14.09 -3.35
N TYR A 283 1.63 13.96 -3.08
CA TYR A 283 2.28 12.67 -2.83
C TYR A 283 3.12 12.72 -1.56
N LYS A 284 2.96 11.72 -0.69
CA LYS A 284 3.81 11.49 0.48
C LYS A 284 3.92 10.00 0.76
N ALA A 285 5.14 9.53 0.99
CA ALA A 285 5.40 8.19 1.51
C ALA A 285 5.53 8.27 3.04
N TYR A 286 5.02 7.25 3.73
CA TYR A 286 5.11 7.13 5.19
C TYR A 286 5.53 5.72 5.58
N ASN A 287 6.53 5.61 6.45
CA ASN A 287 6.93 4.36 7.05
C ASN A 287 5.98 4.02 8.20
N LEU A 288 5.17 2.98 7.99
CA LEU A 288 4.27 2.44 9.01
C LEU A 288 4.95 1.27 9.73
N GLY A 289 5.70 1.58 10.79
CA GLY A 289 6.43 0.60 11.60
C GLY A 289 6.40 0.90 13.09
N LYS A 290 6.99 0.01 13.90
CA LYS A 290 7.11 0.21 15.34
C LYS A 290 8.40 0.96 15.74
N GLY A 291 9.38 1.02 14.84
CA GLY A 291 10.71 1.55 15.18
C GLY A 291 11.54 0.60 16.02
N LYS A 292 11.17 -0.69 16.08
CA LYS A 292 11.84 -1.69 16.90
C LYS A 292 11.94 -3.02 16.15
N GLY A 293 13.17 -3.40 15.80
CA GLY A 293 13.48 -4.71 15.23
C GLY A 293 13.43 -5.84 16.27
N PHE A 294 13.01 -7.01 15.81
CA PHE A 294 12.99 -8.31 16.46
C PHE A 294 13.65 -9.36 15.56
N SER A 295 14.55 -10.17 16.10
CA SER A 295 15.13 -11.28 15.33
C SER A 295 14.12 -12.42 15.11
N VAL A 296 14.42 -13.32 14.17
CA VAL A 296 13.64 -14.57 13.99
C VAL A 296 13.52 -15.35 15.31
N LEU A 297 14.59 -15.39 16.11
CA LEU A 297 14.60 -16.10 17.40
C LEU A 297 13.74 -15.39 18.45
N ASN A 298 13.61 -14.06 18.40
CA ASN A 298 12.68 -13.35 19.28
C ASN A 298 11.23 -13.76 18.98
N ILE A 299 10.87 -13.93 17.71
CA ILE A 299 9.53 -14.39 17.31
C ILE A 299 9.29 -15.83 17.75
N VAL A 300 10.27 -16.72 17.56
CA VAL A 300 10.16 -18.13 17.99
C VAL A 300 9.91 -18.20 19.49
N GLU A 301 10.60 -17.38 20.29
CA GLU A 301 10.40 -17.32 21.73
C GLU A 301 9.04 -16.70 22.12
N ALA A 302 8.62 -15.62 21.46
CA ALA A 302 7.31 -15.02 21.69
C ALA A 302 6.16 -15.99 21.33
N MET A 303 6.28 -16.72 20.22
CA MET A 303 5.35 -17.77 19.83
C MET A 303 5.37 -18.95 20.81
N ARG A 304 6.54 -19.39 21.30
CA ARG A 304 6.65 -20.44 22.32
C ARG A 304 5.87 -20.06 23.58
N LYS A 305 5.95 -18.80 24.02
CA LYS A 305 5.18 -18.29 25.15
C LYS A 305 3.67 -18.26 24.87
N ALA A 306 3.27 -17.80 23.69
CA ALA A 306 1.86 -17.68 23.32
C ALA A 306 1.15 -19.04 23.16
N THR A 307 1.85 -20.05 22.63
CA THR A 307 1.25 -21.36 22.29
C THR A 307 1.56 -22.46 23.30
N GLY A 308 2.63 -22.32 24.08
CA GLY A 308 3.20 -23.40 24.90
C GLY A 308 3.90 -24.51 24.08
N PHE A 309 4.02 -24.35 22.76
CA PHE A 309 4.60 -25.36 21.88
C PHE A 309 6.13 -25.26 21.83
N ASP A 310 6.81 -26.40 21.95
CA ASP A 310 8.27 -26.47 21.92
C ASP A 310 8.79 -26.52 20.46
N TYR A 311 8.93 -25.35 19.85
CA TYR A 311 9.47 -25.20 18.49
C TYR A 311 10.94 -25.64 18.43
N LYS A 312 11.21 -26.73 17.70
CA LYS A 312 12.55 -27.17 17.30
C LYS A 312 12.95 -26.53 15.98
N TYR A 313 14.21 -26.08 15.86
CA TYR A 313 14.74 -25.47 14.64
C TYR A 313 16.21 -25.82 14.44
N GLU A 314 16.66 -25.73 13.19
CA GLU A 314 18.05 -25.86 12.78
C GLU A 314 18.45 -24.58 12.02
N ILE A 315 19.69 -24.14 12.21
CA ILE A 315 20.23 -22.98 11.50
C ILE A 315 20.79 -23.44 10.16
N ILE A 316 20.23 -22.94 9.06
CA ILE A 316 20.66 -23.26 7.69
C ILE A 316 21.17 -22.01 6.95
N GLY A 317 21.62 -22.20 5.70
CA GLY A 317 22.11 -21.12 4.84
C GLY A 317 21.08 -20.01 4.57
N ARG A 318 21.58 -18.85 4.12
CA ARG A 318 20.76 -17.65 3.85
C ARG A 318 19.81 -17.85 2.68
N ARG A 319 18.62 -17.26 2.77
CA ARG A 319 17.67 -17.18 1.66
C ARG A 319 18.06 -16.02 0.73
N ARG A 320 18.04 -16.25 -0.58
CA ARG A 320 18.31 -15.22 -1.59
C ARG A 320 17.23 -14.12 -1.53
N GLY A 321 17.65 -12.86 -1.52
CA GLY A 321 16.75 -11.70 -1.49
C GLY A 321 16.38 -11.21 -0.09
N ASP A 322 16.75 -11.92 0.97
CA ASP A 322 16.61 -11.45 2.34
C ASP A 322 17.70 -10.41 2.66
N VAL A 323 17.28 -9.28 3.24
CA VAL A 323 18.16 -8.18 3.69
C VAL A 323 18.37 -8.24 5.20
N PRO A 324 19.45 -7.69 5.78
CA PRO A 324 19.78 -7.93 7.18
C PRO A 324 18.87 -7.23 8.18
N ASP A 325 18.36 -6.04 7.91
CA ASP A 325 17.47 -5.30 8.82
C ASP A 325 16.60 -4.31 8.02
N LEU A 326 15.33 -4.21 8.41
CA LEU A 326 14.31 -3.36 7.81
C LEU A 326 13.52 -2.56 8.86
N THR A 327 14.16 -2.19 9.97
CA THR A 327 13.51 -1.40 11.02
C THR A 327 13.19 0.00 10.51
N ALA A 328 11.90 0.33 10.48
CA ALA A 328 11.39 1.61 9.99
C ALA A 328 11.60 2.72 11.01
N ASP A 329 11.87 3.96 10.58
CA ASP A 329 11.69 5.14 11.42
C ASP A 329 10.23 5.62 11.30
N PRO A 330 9.39 5.53 12.36
CA PRO A 330 7.99 5.95 12.29
C PRO A 330 7.79 7.46 12.56
N ALA A 331 8.85 8.24 12.81
CA ALA A 331 8.73 9.61 13.30
C ALA A 331 7.89 10.53 12.39
N LEU A 332 7.97 10.36 11.07
CA LEU A 332 7.20 11.16 10.12
C LEU A 332 5.71 10.85 10.21
N ALA A 333 5.34 9.56 10.26
CA ALA A 333 3.95 9.13 10.42
C ALA A 333 3.38 9.55 11.80
N GLU A 334 4.16 9.47 12.87
CA GLU A 334 3.74 9.98 14.19
C GLU A 334 3.47 11.48 14.15
N LYS A 335 4.37 12.26 13.53
CA LYS A 335 4.30 13.72 13.47
C LYS A 335 3.15 14.24 12.61
N GLU A 336 2.98 13.69 11.40
CA GLU A 336 2.06 14.26 10.40
C GLU A 336 0.70 13.57 10.37
N LEU A 337 0.66 12.28 10.71
CA LEU A 337 -0.56 11.48 10.69
C LEU A 337 -1.10 11.22 12.11
N GLY A 338 -0.33 11.48 13.16
CA GLY A 338 -0.66 11.04 14.52
C GLY A 338 -0.66 9.51 14.66
N PHE A 339 -0.07 8.80 13.70
CA PHE A 339 -0.07 7.34 13.66
C PHE A 339 0.98 6.76 14.61
N LYS A 340 0.58 5.85 15.50
CA LYS A 340 1.50 5.15 16.40
C LYS A 340 1.17 3.67 16.54
N ALA A 341 2.15 2.80 16.32
CA ALA A 341 2.01 1.35 16.50
C ALA A 341 2.10 0.98 18.00
N THR A 342 0.96 0.69 18.62
CA THR A 342 0.87 0.52 20.09
C THR A 342 1.08 -0.90 20.56
N LYS A 343 0.79 -1.91 19.74
CA LYS A 343 0.83 -3.33 20.15
C LYS A 343 2.26 -3.88 20.20
N ASP A 344 2.57 -4.69 21.21
CA ASP A 344 3.88 -5.35 21.37
C ASP A 344 3.92 -6.73 20.69
N LEU A 345 5.11 -7.33 20.62
CA LEU A 345 5.33 -8.62 19.95
C LEU A 345 4.54 -9.75 20.63
N GLU A 346 4.46 -9.72 21.95
CA GLU A 346 3.70 -10.66 22.76
C GLU A 346 2.20 -10.64 22.40
N THR A 347 1.61 -9.46 22.30
CA THR A 347 0.21 -9.29 21.86
C THR A 347 0.01 -9.80 20.43
N MET A 348 0.93 -9.49 19.51
CA MET A 348 0.88 -9.98 18.12
C MET A 348 0.85 -11.51 18.06
N CYS A 349 1.74 -12.18 18.80
CA CYS A 349 1.79 -13.64 18.86
C CYS A 349 0.54 -14.24 19.52
N GLN A 350 0.02 -13.61 20.57
CA GLN A 350 -1.16 -14.07 21.29
C GLN A 350 -2.44 -14.01 20.44
N ASP A 351 -2.64 -12.91 19.70
CA ASP A 351 -3.81 -12.72 18.83
C ASP A 351 -3.76 -13.65 17.62
N LEU A 352 -2.58 -13.84 17.02
CA LEU A 352 -2.36 -14.85 15.97
C LEU A 352 -2.72 -16.26 16.46
N TRP A 353 -2.27 -16.63 17.66
CA TRP A 353 -2.59 -17.94 18.24
C TRP A 353 -4.08 -18.10 18.56
N ASN A 354 -4.73 -17.06 19.09
CA ASN A 354 -6.18 -17.09 19.34
C ASN A 354 -6.98 -17.29 18.04
N TRP A 355 -6.56 -16.68 16.93
CA TRP A 355 -7.16 -16.95 15.62
C TRP A 355 -6.95 -18.41 15.19
N GLN A 356 -5.70 -18.88 15.15
CA GLN A 356 -5.36 -20.20 14.62
C GLN A 356 -5.95 -21.34 15.45
N SER A 357 -5.99 -21.21 16.78
CA SER A 357 -6.57 -22.22 17.68
C SER A 357 -8.08 -22.36 17.53
N LYS A 358 -8.79 -21.26 17.23
CA LYS A 358 -10.24 -21.25 16.95
C LYS A 358 -10.56 -21.63 15.50
N ASN A 359 -9.60 -21.49 14.60
CA ASN A 359 -9.74 -21.74 13.17
C ASN A 359 -8.61 -22.68 12.69
N PRO A 360 -8.56 -23.94 13.15
CA PRO A 360 -7.45 -24.85 12.87
C PRO A 360 -7.25 -25.13 11.37
N GLN A 361 -8.33 -25.08 10.58
CA GLN A 361 -8.32 -25.21 9.11
C GLN A 361 -8.48 -23.84 8.40
N GLY A 362 -8.27 -22.73 9.12
CA GLY A 362 -8.39 -21.38 8.58
C GLY A 362 -9.83 -21.00 8.22
N TYR A 363 -10.06 -20.66 6.95
CA TYR A 363 -11.38 -20.22 6.48
C TYR A 363 -12.25 -21.35 5.95
N GLU A 364 -11.69 -22.54 5.70
CA GLU A 364 -12.44 -23.72 5.31
C GLU A 364 -13.30 -24.18 6.49
N GLN A 365 -14.62 -24.19 6.30
CA GLN A 365 -15.56 -24.85 7.19
C GLN A 365 -15.95 -26.20 6.58
N ASN A 366 -15.99 -27.24 7.39
CA ASN A 366 -16.81 -28.42 7.08
C ASN A 366 -18.28 -28.03 7.07
#